data_AF-B3PSU7-F1
#
_entry.id   AF-B3PSU7-F1
#
_cell.length_a   1.000
_cell.length_b   1.000
_cell.length_c   1.000
_cell.angle_alpha   90.00
_cell.angle_beta   90.00
_cell.angle_gamma   90.00
#
_symmetry.space_group_name_H-M   'P 1'
#
loop_
_entity.id
_entity.type
_entity.pdbx_description
1 polymer ?
#
loop_
_entity_poly.entity_id
_entity_poly.type
_entity_poly.pdbx_seq_one_letter_code
_entity_poly.pdbx_strand_id
1 'polypeptide(L)'
;MQHFRKIETEQSLRDARWNAARRLDDCAAYMANEAQRMGALGFAYLRRPEHSVRGPSWLRGATSSVAAHYRYAREIMGITDRDQLYA
;
A
#
# COMPACT_ATOMS: atom_id res chain seq x y z
N MET A 1 -3.54 34.88 -9.97
CA MET A 1 -3.00 33.51 -9.86
C MET A 1 -4.13 32.52 -10.07
N GLN A 2 -4.15 31.80 -11.19
CA GLN A 2 -5.16 30.77 -11.44
C GLN A 2 -4.87 29.58 -10.53
N HIS A 3 -5.88 29.16 -9.77
CA HIS A 3 -5.83 27.98 -8.93
C HIS A 3 -5.93 26.75 -9.85
N PHE A 4 -4.80 26.27 -10.37
CA PHE A 4 -4.78 25.00 -11.10
C PHE A 4 -5.32 23.92 -10.15
N ARG A 5 -6.40 23.23 -10.54
CA ARG A 5 -6.80 21.99 -9.87
C ARG A 5 -5.62 21.03 -9.97
N LYS A 6 -5.21 20.39 -8.88
CA LYS A 6 -4.27 19.27 -8.95
C LYS A 6 -4.87 18.23 -9.89
N ILE A 7 -4.30 18.11 -11.09
CA ILE A 7 -4.63 17.06 -12.08
C ILE A 7 -3.96 15.73 -11.67
N GLU A 8 -3.17 15.74 -10.60
CA GLU A 8 -2.48 14.58 -10.04
C GLU A 8 -3.49 13.47 -9.70
N THR A 9 -3.38 12.37 -10.43
CA THR A 9 -4.02 11.09 -10.11
C THR A 9 -3.08 10.25 -9.23
N GLU A 10 -3.62 9.28 -8.52
CA GLU A 10 -2.79 8.31 -7.78
C GLU A 10 -1.76 7.63 -8.69
N GLN A 11 -2.15 7.31 -9.94
CA GLN A 11 -1.24 6.76 -10.94
C GLN A 11 -0.08 7.72 -11.24
N SER A 12 -0.36 8.99 -11.52
CA SER A 12 0.70 9.98 -11.80
C SER A 12 1.65 10.21 -10.61
N LEU A 13 1.15 10.11 -9.37
CA LEU A 13 1.99 10.20 -8.18
C LEU A 13 2.91 8.99 -8.04
N ARG A 14 2.43 7.79 -8.39
CA ARG A 14 3.24 6.56 -8.41
C ARG A 14 4.31 6.63 -9.50
N ASP A 15 3.93 7.05 -10.71
CA ASP A 15 4.85 7.22 -11.83
C ASP A 15 5.94 8.25 -11.49
N ALA A 16 5.57 9.34 -10.81
CA ALA A 16 6.54 10.33 -10.33
C ALA A 16 7.53 9.74 -9.31
N ARG A 17 7.07 8.92 -8.35
CA ARG A 17 7.96 8.24 -7.39
C ARG A 17 8.91 7.26 -8.08
N TRP A 18 8.40 6.49 -9.04
CA TRP A 18 9.23 5.57 -9.82
C TRP A 18 10.29 6.31 -10.64
N ASN A 19 9.88 7.35 -11.37
CA ASN A 19 10.79 8.17 -12.18
C ASN A 19 11.84 8.91 -11.34
N ALA A 20 11.57 9.16 -10.06
CA ALA A 20 12.50 9.79 -9.13
C ALA A 20 13.55 8.82 -8.56
N ALA A 21 13.39 7.50 -8.71
CA ALA A 21 14.32 6.53 -8.18
C ALA A 21 15.66 6.55 -8.93
N ARG A 22 16.78 6.65 -8.20
CA ARG A 22 18.13 6.73 -8.76
C ARG A 22 19.07 5.66 -8.22
N ARG A 23 18.73 5.05 -7.09
CA ARG A 23 19.52 4.05 -6.37
C ARG A 23 18.66 2.84 -6.02
N LEU A 24 19.32 1.73 -5.66
CA LEU A 24 18.63 0.52 -5.21
C LEU A 24 17.75 0.78 -3.99
N ASP A 25 18.18 1.66 -3.07
CA ASP A 25 17.39 2.04 -1.90
C ASP A 25 16.10 2.79 -2.30
N ASP A 26 16.14 3.61 -3.36
CA ASP A 26 14.94 4.29 -3.87
C ASP A 26 13.98 3.28 -4.50
N CYS A 27 14.50 2.29 -5.22
CA CYS A 27 13.71 1.18 -5.77
C CYS A 27 13.07 0.36 -4.64
N ALA A 28 13.82 0.07 -3.57
CA ALA A 28 13.30 -0.64 -2.40
C ALA A 28 12.19 0.15 -1.71
N ALA A 29 12.38 1.46 -1.52
CA ALA A 29 11.36 2.35 -0.97
C ALA A 29 10.10 2.42 -1.86
N TYR A 30 10.27 2.46 -3.18
CA TYR A 30 9.14 2.39 -4.12
C TYR A 30 8.37 1.06 -3.96
N MET A 31 9.06 -0.07 -3.95
CA MET A 31 8.43 -1.39 -3.78
C MET A 31 7.75 -1.53 -2.42
N ALA A 32 8.32 -0.97 -1.35
CA ALA A 32 7.70 -0.92 -0.03
C ALA A 32 6.41 -0.08 -0.02
N ASN A 33 6.38 1.07 -0.72
CA ASN A 33 5.15 1.84 -0.89
C ASN A 33 4.08 1.08 -1.68
N GLU A 34 4.47 0.35 -2.73
CA GLU A 34 3.54 -0.50 -3.47
C GLU A 34 3.00 -1.66 -2.63
N ALA A 35 3.83 -2.26 -1.77
CA ALA A 35 3.37 -3.26 -0.82
C ALA A 35 2.28 -2.69 0.11
N GLN A 36 2.51 -1.50 0.70
CA GLN A 36 1.49 -0.84 1.53
C GLN A 36 0.18 -0.63 0.77
N ARG A 37 0.26 -0.16 -0.48
CA ARG A 37 -0.92 0.03 -1.35
C ARG A 37 -1.69 -1.27 -1.58
N MET A 38 -0.97 -2.37 -1.83
CA MET A 38 -1.58 -3.69 -1.98
C MET A 38 -2.19 -4.20 -0.66
N GLY A 39 -1.59 -3.87 0.48
CA GLY A 39 -2.18 -4.09 1.80
C GLY A 39 -3.53 -3.37 1.96
N ALA A 40 -3.59 -2.09 1.62
CA ALA A 40 -4.81 -1.28 1.72
C ALA A 40 -5.93 -1.81 0.82
N LEU A 41 -5.60 -2.09 -0.44
CA LEU A 41 -6.52 -2.70 -1.40
C LEU A 41 -6.97 -4.09 -0.95
N GLY A 42 -6.06 -4.88 -0.39
CA GLY A 42 -6.36 -6.20 0.18
C GLY A 42 -7.38 -6.10 1.30
N PHE A 43 -7.22 -5.17 2.26
CA PHE A 43 -8.20 -5.00 3.33
C PHE A 43 -9.54 -4.48 2.82
N ALA A 44 -9.55 -3.59 1.82
CA ALA A 44 -10.77 -3.17 1.15
C ALA A 44 -11.48 -4.36 0.47
N TYR A 45 -10.72 -5.24 -0.18
CA TYR A 45 -11.23 -6.47 -0.79
C TYR A 45 -11.82 -7.42 0.26
N LEU A 46 -11.12 -7.67 1.37
CA LEU A 46 -11.60 -8.58 2.42
C LEU A 46 -12.89 -8.08 3.12
N ARG A 47 -13.12 -6.76 3.17
CA ARG A 47 -14.33 -6.18 3.74
C ARG A 47 -15.57 -6.34 2.87
N ARG A 48 -15.44 -6.81 1.63
CA ARG A 48 -16.61 -6.94 0.76
C ARG A 48 -17.55 -8.07 1.26
N PRO A 49 -18.88 -7.89 1.14
CA PRO A 49 -19.85 -8.85 1.69
C PRO A 49 -19.70 -10.27 1.18
N GLU A 50 -19.21 -10.47 -0.05
CA GLU A 50 -19.05 -11.80 -0.68
C GLU A 50 -18.00 -12.66 0.03
N HIS A 51 -17.15 -12.06 0.87
CA HIS A 51 -16.15 -12.78 1.65
C HIS A 51 -16.62 -13.18 3.03
N SER A 52 -17.74 -12.63 3.52
CA SER A 52 -18.32 -12.98 4.82
C SER A 52 -18.71 -14.46 4.93
N VAL A 53 -19.09 -15.08 3.81
CA VAL A 53 -19.53 -16.49 3.73
C VAL A 53 -18.38 -17.50 3.84
N ARG A 54 -17.13 -17.07 3.67
CA ARG A 54 -15.95 -17.96 3.69
C ARG A 54 -15.54 -18.38 5.11
N GLY A 55 -16.17 -17.78 6.11
CA GLY A 55 -16.04 -18.12 7.52
C GLY A 55 -14.78 -17.58 8.20
N PRO A 56 -14.71 -17.68 9.55
CA PRO A 56 -13.70 -16.97 10.34
C PRO A 56 -12.27 -17.46 10.15
N SER A 57 -12.08 -18.76 9.86
CA SER A 57 -10.73 -19.34 9.66
C SER A 57 -10.07 -18.78 8.40
N TRP A 58 -10.82 -18.74 7.30
CA TRP A 58 -10.36 -18.14 6.05
C TRP A 58 -10.06 -16.65 6.23
N LEU A 59 -10.96 -15.91 6.90
CA LEU A 59 -10.77 -14.48 7.13
C LEU A 59 -9.48 -14.18 7.92
N ARG A 60 -9.18 -14.96 8.97
CA ARG A 60 -7.92 -14.81 9.74
C ARG A 60 -6.69 -15.03 8.86
N GLY A 61 -6.68 -16.09 8.05
CA GLY A 61 -5.56 -16.37 7.15
C GLY A 61 -5.37 -15.27 6.10
N ALA A 62 -6.47 -14.83 5.50
CA ALA A 62 -6.47 -13.77 4.50
C ALA A 62 -6.01 -12.43 5.09
N THR A 63 -6.52 -12.05 6.27
CA THR A 63 -6.08 -10.86 7.01
C THR A 63 -4.60 -10.92 7.35
N SER A 64 -4.08 -12.07 7.80
CA SER A 64 -2.66 -12.23 8.09
C SER A 64 -1.78 -12.05 6.85
N SER A 65 -2.22 -12.57 5.70
CA SER A 65 -1.53 -12.41 4.42
C SER A 65 -1.50 -10.95 3.95
N VAL A 66 -2.65 -10.26 4.04
CA VAL A 66 -2.73 -8.83 3.71
C VAL A 66 -1.86 -7.99 4.66
N ALA A 67 -1.91 -8.25 5.97
CA ALA A 67 -1.11 -7.55 6.97
C ALA A 67 0.41 -7.72 6.76
N ALA A 68 0.85 -8.81 6.12
CA ALA A 68 2.27 -9.03 5.81
C ALA A 68 2.83 -7.98 4.85
N HIS A 69 2.00 -7.36 4.01
CA HIS A 69 2.42 -6.30 3.09
C HIS A 69 2.89 -5.04 3.85
N TYR A 70 2.14 -4.64 4.87
CA TYR A 70 2.53 -3.53 5.75
C TYR A 70 3.76 -3.88 6.59
N ARG A 71 3.89 -5.14 7.01
CA ARG A 71 5.09 -5.61 7.74
C ARG A 71 6.34 -5.50 6.89
N TYR A 72 6.28 -5.98 5.64
CA TYR A 72 7.37 -5.87 4.68
C TYR A 72 7.77 -4.40 4.47
N ALA A 73 6.81 -3.50 4.32
CA ALA A 73 7.12 -2.09 4.13
C ALA A 73 7.82 -1.45 5.33
N ARG A 74 7.43 -1.80 6.56
CA ARG A 74 8.12 -1.36 7.79
C ARG A 74 9.55 -1.86 7.84
N GLU A 75 9.76 -3.11 7.46
CA GLU A 75 11.10 -3.73 7.45
C GLU A 75 12.04 -3.03 6.44
N ILE A 76 11.55 -2.75 5.24
CA ILE A 76 12.35 -2.12 4.18
C ILE A 76 12.61 -0.63 4.46
N MET A 77 11.61 0.09 4.97
CA MET A 77 11.71 1.56 5.14
C MET A 77 12.12 1.98 6.56
N GLY A 78 12.13 1.06 7.53
CA GLY A 78 12.41 1.39 8.94
C GLY A 78 11.36 2.28 9.59
N ILE A 79 10.10 2.22 9.11
CA ILE A 79 9.02 3.14 9.49
C ILE A 79 8.03 2.53 10.49
N THR A 80 7.30 3.37 11.23
CA THR A 80 6.22 2.95 12.12
C THR A 80 4.85 2.97 11.41
N ASP A 81 3.79 2.50 12.09
CA ASP A 81 2.43 2.53 11.53
C ASP A 81 1.94 3.95 11.24
N ARG A 82 2.41 4.96 11.98
CA ARG A 82 2.01 6.37 11.77
C ARG A 82 2.64 6.98 10.52
N ASP A 83 3.73 6.40 10.06
CA ASP A 83 4.50 6.86 8.92
C ASP A 83 4.07 6.15 7.61
N GLN A 84 3.20 5.14 7.71
CA GLN A 84 2.71 4.39 6.57
C GLN A 84 1.81 5.25 5.68
N LEU A 85 2.11 5.25 4.39
CA LEU A 85 1.44 6.06 3.39
C LEU A 85 -0.01 5.63 3.12
N TYR A 86 -0.32 4.37 3.41
CA TYR A 86 -1.63 3.74 3.12
C TYR A 86 -2.26 3.04 4.34
N ALA A 87 -1.90 3.44 5.56
CA ALA A 87 -2.48 2.91 6.80
C ALA A 87 -3.83 3.55 7.16
#